data_AF-L0G0F5-F1
#
_entry.id   AF-L0G0F5-F1
#
_cell.length_a   1.000
_cell.length_b   1.000
_cell.length_c   1.000
_cell.angle_alpha   90.00
_cell.angle_beta   90.00
_cell.angle_gamma   90.00
#
_symmetry.space_group_name_H-M   'P 1'
#
loop_
_entity.id
_entity.type
_entity.pdbx_description
1 polymer ?
#
loop_
_entity_poly.entity_id
_entity_poly.type
_entity_poly.pdbx_seq_one_letter_code
_entity_poly.pdbx_strand_id
1 'polypeptide(L)'
;MTQDIDLLIHKMCDKQEEEAFVYADKLAEIGGEEVLEKLIHVLKGEDVESAYLAARGLAVMENNDAALDPLLEVIHDKKNKGHNGTFVQALEGFDISGKFVDILRIYLFGNFKASLLAKDYLDYTEFDITPRVIRKAEKHWKHFQNNSASDQEYDIKKQEVEEILGELKEMFDQ
;
A
#
# COMPACT_ATOMS: atom_id res chain seq x y z
N MET A 1 -3.38 10.37 -32.64
CA MET A 1 -4.30 11.11 -31.75
C MET A 1 -3.61 11.20 -30.42
N THR A 2 -3.22 12.40 -29.99
CA THR A 2 -2.80 12.62 -28.60
C THR A 2 -4.02 12.31 -27.75
N GLN A 3 -3.97 11.26 -26.94
CA GLN A 3 -5.06 10.97 -26.01
C GLN A 3 -5.10 12.12 -24.99
N ASP A 4 -6.27 12.72 -24.81
CA ASP A 4 -6.46 13.83 -23.89
C ASP A 4 -6.48 13.27 -22.46
N ILE A 5 -5.39 13.47 -21.73
CA ILE A 5 -5.20 12.96 -20.37
C ILE A 5 -6.30 13.48 -19.44
N ASP A 6 -6.72 14.74 -19.59
CA ASP A 6 -7.78 15.33 -18.76
C ASP A 6 -9.14 14.68 -19.05
N LEU A 7 -9.44 14.39 -20.31
CA LEU A 7 -10.65 13.65 -20.67
C LEU A 7 -10.64 12.23 -20.08
N LEU A 8 -9.49 11.54 -20.11
CA LEU A 8 -9.37 10.20 -19.55
C LEU A 8 -9.52 10.21 -18.02
N ILE A 9 -8.90 11.18 -17.33
CA ILE A 9 -9.07 11.37 -15.88
C ILE A 9 -10.53 11.64 -15.54
N HIS A 10 -11.20 12.52 -16.31
CA HIS A 10 -12.62 12.82 -16.10
C HIS A 10 -13.47 11.55 -16.23
N LYS A 11 -13.26 10.75 -17.28
CA LYS A 11 -14.00 9.51 -17.50
C LYS A 11 -13.71 8.44 -16.44
N MET A 12 -12.45 8.31 -16.03
CA MET A 12 -12.06 7.41 -14.93
C MET A 12 -12.78 7.76 -13.63
N CYS A 13 -13.05 9.04 -13.37
CA CYS A 13 -13.71 9.50 -12.13
C CYS A 13 -15.23 9.69 -12.28
N ASP A 14 -15.81 9.36 -13.43
CA ASP A 14 -17.25 9.50 -13.67
C ASP A 14 -18.00 8.29 -13.08
N LYS A 15 -18.89 8.56 -12.11
CA LYS A 15 -19.68 7.52 -11.43
C LYS A 15 -20.72 6.83 -12.33
N GLN A 16 -20.99 7.38 -13.51
CA GLN A 16 -21.88 6.78 -14.50
C GLN A 16 -21.12 6.03 -15.60
N GLU A 17 -19.79 6.04 -15.57
CA GLU A 17 -18.96 5.37 -16.57
C GLU A 17 -18.76 3.90 -16.18
N GLU A 18 -19.47 3.01 -16.87
CA GLU A 18 -19.39 1.56 -16.66
C GLU A 18 -17.99 1.01 -16.96
N GLU A 19 -17.23 1.68 -17.82
CA GLU A 19 -15.87 1.30 -18.21
C GLU A 19 -14.79 2.12 -17.48
N ALA A 20 -15.07 2.68 -16.29
CA ALA A 20 -14.15 3.56 -15.56
C ALA A 20 -12.73 2.97 -15.41
N PHE A 21 -12.64 1.66 -15.17
CA PHE A 21 -11.37 0.91 -15.04
C PHE A 21 -10.55 0.89 -16.34
N VAL A 22 -11.19 0.89 -17.51
CA VAL A 22 -10.49 0.92 -18.81
C VAL A 22 -9.74 2.24 -18.97
N TYR A 23 -10.23 3.33 -18.40
CA TYR A 23 -9.55 4.62 -18.48
C TYR A 23 -8.33 4.69 -17.56
N ALA A 24 -8.36 4.02 -16.40
CA ALA A 24 -7.17 3.85 -15.57
C ALA A 24 -6.07 3.07 -16.31
N ASP A 25 -6.44 2.01 -17.04
CA ASP A 25 -5.49 1.22 -17.84
C ASP A 25 -4.91 2.04 -18.99
N LYS A 26 -5.75 2.77 -19.72
CA LYS A 26 -5.29 3.68 -20.79
C LYS A 26 -4.34 4.76 -20.27
N LEU A 27 -4.63 5.34 -19.10
CA LEU A 27 -3.74 6.31 -18.47
C LEU A 27 -2.38 5.66 -18.16
N ALA A 28 -2.38 4.46 -17.58
CA ALA A 28 -1.14 3.72 -17.32
C ALA A 28 -0.34 3.40 -18.60
N GLU A 29 -1.03 3.04 -19.69
CA GLU A 29 -0.42 2.81 -21.01
C GLU A 29 0.20 4.08 -21.61
N ILE A 30 -0.41 5.26 -21.38
CA ILE A 30 0.18 6.54 -21.79
C ILE A 30 1.44 6.82 -20.96
N GLY A 31 1.34 6.65 -19.64
CA GLY A 31 2.41 6.92 -18.70
C GLY A 31 2.93 8.36 -18.74
N GLY A 32 4.16 8.53 -18.25
CA GLY A 32 4.83 9.83 -18.20
C GLY A 32 4.48 10.67 -16.97
N GLU A 33 5.27 11.72 -16.76
CA GLU A 33 5.23 12.56 -15.56
C GLU A 33 3.88 13.23 -15.35
N GLU A 34 3.25 13.74 -16.42
CA GLU A 34 1.94 14.38 -16.34
C GLU A 34 0.84 13.41 -15.86
N VAL A 35 0.81 12.18 -16.38
CA VAL A 35 -0.18 11.17 -15.95
C VAL A 35 0.07 10.77 -14.51
N LEU A 36 1.33 10.51 -14.15
CA LEU A 36 1.75 10.18 -12.79
C LEU A 36 1.27 11.24 -11.79
N GLU A 37 1.54 12.52 -12.06
CA GLU A 37 1.12 13.62 -11.19
C GLU A 37 -0.40 13.72 -11.05
N LYS A 38 -1.15 13.59 -12.15
CA LYS A 38 -2.62 13.64 -12.13
C LYS A 38 -3.23 12.45 -11.39
N LEU A 39 -2.70 11.24 -11.60
CA LEU A 39 -3.16 10.06 -10.86
C LEU A 39 -2.83 10.18 -9.37
N ILE A 40 -1.65 10.69 -8.98
CA ILE A 40 -1.33 10.98 -7.57
C ILE A 40 -2.31 12.01 -6.98
N HIS A 41 -2.69 13.03 -7.76
CA HIS A 41 -3.67 14.02 -7.31
C HIS A 41 -5.04 13.37 -7.04
N VAL A 42 -5.52 12.51 -7.95
CA VAL A 42 -6.78 11.76 -7.77
C VAL A 42 -6.70 10.80 -6.59
N LEU A 43 -5.59 10.07 -6.45
CA LEU A 43 -5.31 9.14 -5.36
C LEU A 43 -5.46 9.80 -3.98
N LYS A 44 -5.01 11.05 -3.83
CA LYS A 44 -5.10 11.83 -2.58
C LYS A 44 -6.45 12.51 -2.38
N GLY A 45 -7.39 12.34 -3.30
CA GLY A 45 -8.73 12.90 -3.23
C GLY A 45 -9.60 12.32 -2.10
N GLU A 46 -10.86 12.79 -2.04
CA GLU A 46 -11.84 12.31 -1.07
C GLU A 46 -12.75 11.19 -1.60
N ASP A 47 -12.85 11.04 -2.93
CA ASP A 47 -13.68 10.00 -3.53
C ASP A 47 -12.91 8.67 -3.59
N VAL A 48 -13.34 7.71 -2.76
CA VAL A 48 -12.63 6.43 -2.56
C VAL A 48 -12.59 5.59 -3.83
N GLU A 49 -13.66 5.60 -4.64
CA GLU A 49 -13.73 4.84 -5.90
C GLU A 49 -12.72 5.41 -6.91
N SER A 50 -12.71 6.73 -7.08
CA SER A 50 -11.75 7.42 -7.95
C SER A 50 -10.30 7.22 -7.47
N ALA A 51 -10.06 7.32 -6.16
CA ALA A 51 -8.74 7.08 -5.58
C ALA A 51 -8.27 5.63 -5.79
N TYR A 52 -9.18 4.65 -5.70
CA TYR A 52 -8.89 3.25 -5.97
C TYR A 52 -8.52 3.03 -7.44
N LEU A 53 -9.27 3.61 -8.38
CA LEU A 53 -8.95 3.54 -9.81
C LEU A 53 -7.59 4.19 -10.12
N ALA A 54 -7.28 5.30 -9.47
CA ALA A 54 -5.97 5.93 -9.58
C ALA A 54 -4.85 5.03 -9.03
N ALA A 55 -5.04 4.42 -7.85
CA ALA A 55 -4.08 3.46 -7.29
C ALA A 55 -3.84 2.27 -8.24
N ARG A 56 -4.90 1.74 -8.85
CA ARG A 56 -4.81 0.66 -9.86
C ARG A 56 -4.02 1.08 -11.09
N GLY A 57 -4.33 2.26 -11.66
CA GLY A 57 -3.58 2.80 -12.80
C GLY A 57 -2.11 2.98 -12.48
N LEU A 58 -1.79 3.55 -11.32
CA LEU A 58 -0.42 3.74 -10.85
C LEU A 58 0.32 2.41 -10.68
N ALA A 59 -0.34 1.35 -10.19
CA ALA A 59 0.26 0.04 -9.99
C ALA A 59 0.69 -0.65 -11.29
N VAL A 60 0.01 -0.39 -12.41
CA VAL A 60 0.32 -1.02 -13.70
C VAL A 60 1.09 -0.10 -14.65
N MET A 61 1.35 1.14 -14.24
CA MET A 61 2.12 2.13 -15.00
C MET A 61 3.63 1.90 -14.82
N GLU A 62 4.41 2.07 -15.89
CA GLU A 62 5.87 2.05 -15.80
C GLU A 62 6.43 3.28 -15.07
N ASN A 63 7.60 3.15 -14.43
CA ASN A 63 8.28 4.22 -13.70
C ASN A 63 7.39 4.88 -12.61
N ASN A 64 6.65 4.04 -11.87
CA ASN A 64 5.67 4.47 -10.87
C ASN A 64 6.27 4.71 -9.46
N ASP A 65 7.60 4.64 -9.30
CA ASP A 65 8.26 4.69 -7.98
C ASP A 65 7.84 5.90 -7.12
N ALA A 66 7.65 7.05 -7.76
CA ALA A 66 7.25 8.29 -7.07
C ALA A 66 5.81 8.26 -6.52
N ALA A 67 4.99 7.29 -6.94
CA ALA A 67 3.62 7.10 -6.43
C ALA A 67 3.56 6.17 -5.21
N LEU A 68 4.62 5.44 -4.88
CA LEU A 68 4.61 4.50 -3.76
C LEU A 68 4.40 5.21 -2.41
N ASP A 69 5.14 6.28 -2.14
CA ASP A 69 4.99 7.05 -0.91
C ASP A 69 3.59 7.70 -0.80
N PRO A 70 3.06 8.39 -1.84
CA PRO A 70 1.65 8.79 -1.90
C PRO A 70 0.64 7.69 -1.59
N LEU A 71 0.82 6.49 -2.13
CA LEU A 71 -0.07 5.35 -1.88
C LEU A 71 0.00 4.89 -0.42
N LEU A 72 1.20 4.80 0.15
CA LEU A 72 1.39 4.47 1.57
C LEU A 72 0.78 5.51 2.50
N GLU A 73 0.85 6.80 2.15
CA GLU A 73 0.16 7.88 2.88
C GLU A 73 -1.36 7.62 2.91
N VAL A 74 -1.96 7.29 1.76
CA VAL A 74 -3.39 6.96 1.66
C VAL A 74 -3.77 5.71 2.45
N ILE A 75 -2.95 4.65 2.39
CA ILE A 75 -3.16 3.40 3.13
C ILE A 75 -3.14 3.64 4.66
N HIS A 76 -2.24 4.51 5.13
CA HIS A 76 -2.05 4.81 6.54
C HIS A 76 -3.00 5.89 7.07
N ASP A 77 -3.72 6.60 6.21
CA ASP A 77 -4.70 7.59 6.63
C ASP A 77 -5.83 6.92 7.41
N LYS A 78 -6.13 7.44 8.60
CA LYS A 78 -7.21 6.98 9.46
C LYS A 78 -8.57 7.06 8.76
N LYS A 79 -8.77 8.02 7.84
CA LYS A 79 -10.01 8.14 7.06
C LYS A 79 -10.26 6.90 6.19
N ASN A 80 -9.18 6.23 5.80
CA ASN A 80 -9.24 5.04 4.95
C ASN A 80 -9.22 3.73 5.74
N LYS A 81 -9.13 3.75 7.07
CA LYS A 81 -9.00 2.52 7.88
C LYS A 81 -10.07 1.46 7.58
N GLY A 82 -11.29 1.86 7.24
CA GLY A 82 -12.38 0.93 6.90
C GLY A 82 -12.18 0.18 5.58
N HIS A 83 -11.47 0.77 4.63
CA HIS A 83 -11.34 0.27 3.25
C HIS A 83 -9.89 0.19 2.77
N ASN A 84 -8.89 0.44 3.62
CA ASN A 84 -7.49 0.54 3.19
C ASN A 84 -6.95 -0.73 2.51
N GLY A 85 -7.54 -1.89 2.76
CA GLY A 85 -7.23 -3.12 2.02
C GLY A 85 -7.46 -3.04 0.50
N THR A 86 -8.27 -2.09 0.00
CA THR A 86 -8.38 -1.84 -1.45
C THR A 86 -7.13 -1.18 -2.01
N PHE A 87 -6.51 -0.27 -1.26
CA PHE A 87 -5.27 0.40 -1.64
C PHE A 87 -4.04 -0.49 -1.43
N VAL A 88 -4.04 -1.33 -0.38
CA VAL A 88 -2.94 -2.28 -0.13
C VAL A 88 -2.75 -3.24 -1.30
N GLN A 89 -3.84 -3.65 -1.97
CA GLN A 89 -3.76 -4.50 -3.15
C GLN A 89 -2.93 -3.88 -4.29
N ALA A 90 -2.96 -2.55 -4.43
CA ALA A 90 -2.19 -1.86 -5.46
C ALA A 90 -0.67 -1.97 -5.24
N LEU A 91 -0.21 -2.30 -4.02
CA LEU A 91 1.22 -2.49 -3.73
C LEU A 91 1.85 -3.64 -4.52
N GLU A 92 1.07 -4.57 -5.06
CA GLU A 92 1.55 -5.64 -5.96
C GLU A 92 2.29 -5.07 -7.20
N GLY A 93 1.92 -3.87 -7.64
CA GLY A 93 2.54 -3.19 -8.77
C GLY A 93 3.76 -2.31 -8.44
N PHE A 94 4.25 -2.34 -7.20
CA PHE A 94 5.37 -1.49 -6.76
C PHE A 94 6.52 -2.31 -6.19
N ASP A 95 7.74 -1.80 -6.34
CA ASP A 95 8.87 -2.30 -5.56
C ASP A 95 8.74 -1.85 -4.10
N ILE A 96 8.36 -2.79 -3.23
CA ILE A 96 8.18 -2.57 -1.80
C ILE A 96 9.36 -3.08 -0.95
N SER A 97 10.46 -3.50 -1.56
CA SER A 97 11.66 -4.05 -0.88
C SER A 97 12.20 -3.14 0.22
N GLY A 98 12.17 -1.82 0.01
CA GLY A 98 12.57 -0.81 1.00
C GLY A 98 11.52 -0.47 2.06
N LYS A 99 10.33 -1.09 2.06
CA LYS A 99 9.15 -0.65 2.83
C LYS A 99 8.71 -1.61 3.95
N PHE A 100 9.59 -2.50 4.41
CA PHE A 100 9.28 -3.48 5.47
C PHE A 100 8.51 -2.89 6.67
N VAL A 101 8.94 -1.73 7.20
CA VAL A 101 8.29 -1.11 8.36
C VAL A 101 6.85 -0.70 8.05
N ASP A 102 6.58 -0.19 6.85
CA ASP A 102 5.24 0.22 6.44
C ASP A 102 4.35 -1.00 6.22
N ILE A 103 4.86 -2.05 5.56
CA ILE A 103 4.12 -3.32 5.39
C ILE A 103 3.78 -3.94 6.75
N LEU A 104 4.73 -3.99 7.69
CA LEU A 104 4.47 -4.46 9.05
C LEU A 104 3.40 -3.61 9.76
N ARG A 105 3.42 -2.29 9.58
CA ARG A 105 2.37 -1.41 10.14
C ARG A 105 1.00 -1.69 9.53
N ILE A 106 0.93 -1.96 8.23
CA ILE A 106 -0.33 -2.35 7.56
C ILE A 106 -0.83 -3.66 8.16
N TYR A 107 0.06 -4.65 8.30
CA TYR A 107 -0.26 -5.92 8.95
C TYR A 107 -0.80 -5.72 10.38
N LEU A 108 -0.17 -4.86 11.18
CA LEU A 108 -0.58 -4.65 12.58
C LEU A 108 -1.88 -3.85 12.73
N PHE A 109 -2.12 -2.82 11.90
CA PHE A 109 -3.17 -1.82 12.17
C PHE A 109 -4.24 -1.70 11.09
N GLY A 110 -4.09 -2.40 9.96
CA GLY A 110 -5.02 -2.38 8.84
C GLY A 110 -6.34 -3.08 9.15
N ASN A 111 -7.34 -2.90 8.26
CA ASN A 111 -8.52 -3.76 8.31
C ASN A 111 -8.16 -5.23 7.98
N PHE A 112 -9.15 -6.13 8.03
CA PHE A 112 -8.92 -7.55 7.75
C PHE A 112 -8.23 -7.80 6.40
N LYS A 113 -8.73 -7.19 5.30
CA LYS A 113 -8.13 -7.35 3.96
C LYS A 113 -6.71 -6.79 3.90
N ALA A 114 -6.48 -5.60 4.46
CA ALA A 114 -5.16 -4.98 4.51
C ALA A 114 -4.16 -5.83 5.29
N SER A 115 -4.58 -6.36 6.45
CA SER A 115 -3.73 -7.24 7.26
C SER A 115 -3.37 -8.51 6.51
N LEU A 116 -4.33 -9.16 5.87
CA LEU A 116 -4.11 -10.38 5.09
C LEU A 116 -3.08 -10.16 3.97
N LEU A 117 -3.30 -9.15 3.13
CA LEU A 117 -2.38 -8.84 2.01
C LEU A 117 -0.99 -8.42 2.51
N ALA A 118 -0.92 -7.65 3.59
CA ALA A 118 0.37 -7.27 4.17
C ALA A 118 1.12 -8.46 4.74
N LYS A 119 0.43 -9.49 5.27
CA LYS A 119 1.07 -10.73 5.68
C LYS A 119 1.71 -11.45 4.50
N ASP A 120 0.99 -11.57 3.38
CA ASP A 120 1.52 -12.16 2.16
C ASP A 120 2.78 -11.41 1.69
N TYR A 121 2.76 -10.07 1.71
CA TYR A 121 3.95 -9.28 1.38
C TYR A 121 5.11 -9.51 2.35
N LEU A 122 4.85 -9.62 3.66
CA LEU A 122 5.88 -9.93 4.66
C LEU A 122 6.54 -11.30 4.41
N ASP A 123 5.78 -12.27 3.93
CA ASP A 123 6.26 -13.65 3.72
C ASP A 123 7.01 -13.84 2.42
N TYR A 124 6.62 -13.11 1.36
CA TYR A 124 7.08 -13.39 0.00
C TYR A 124 7.97 -12.30 -0.62
N THR A 125 8.10 -11.14 0.02
CA THR A 125 8.98 -10.08 -0.47
C THR A 125 10.37 -10.20 0.18
N GLU A 126 11.41 -10.12 -0.65
CA GLU A 126 12.78 -9.95 -0.18
C GLU A 126 13.01 -8.48 0.20
N PHE A 127 13.02 -8.18 1.51
CA PHE A 127 13.16 -6.81 2.00
C PHE A 127 14.62 -6.40 2.24
N ASP A 128 14.89 -5.12 2.03
CA ASP A 128 16.14 -4.47 2.40
C ASP A 128 16.20 -4.24 3.92
N ILE A 129 16.62 -5.28 4.66
CA ILE A 129 16.68 -5.22 6.11
C ILE A 129 18.00 -4.61 6.58
N THR A 130 17.90 -3.71 7.57
CA THR A 130 19.04 -3.18 8.31
C THR A 130 18.75 -3.19 9.81
N PRO A 131 19.77 -3.10 10.69
CA PRO A 131 19.53 -2.97 12.12
C PRO A 131 18.66 -1.75 12.50
N ARG A 132 18.61 -0.71 11.65
CA ARG A 132 17.72 0.44 11.86
C ARG A 132 16.25 0.10 11.56
N VAL A 133 16.01 -0.69 10.51
CA VAL A 133 14.67 -1.18 10.14
C VAL A 133 14.09 -2.03 11.26
N ILE A 134 14.87 -2.99 11.77
CA ILE A 134 14.45 -3.88 12.88
C ILE A 134 14.04 -3.06 14.11
N ARG A 135 14.88 -2.11 14.55
CA ARG A 135 14.55 -1.24 15.70
C ARG A 135 13.27 -0.43 15.51
N LYS A 136 12.98 0.02 14.29
CA LYS A 136 11.73 0.72 13.98
C LYS A 136 10.53 -0.24 14.04
N ALA A 137 10.68 -1.44 13.48
CA ALA A 137 9.66 -2.47 13.49
C ALA A 137 9.30 -2.88 14.93
N GLU A 138 10.29 -3.12 15.79
CA GLU A 138 10.09 -3.40 17.23
C GLU A 138 9.33 -2.29 17.95
N LYS A 139 9.59 -1.02 17.61
CA LYS A 139 8.86 0.12 18.18
C LYS A 139 7.37 0.07 17.81
N HIS A 140 7.05 -0.28 16.57
CA HIS A 140 5.66 -0.43 16.13
C HIS A 140 4.99 -1.65 16.74
N TRP A 141 5.72 -2.77 16.85
CA TRP A 141 5.24 -3.96 17.56
C TRP A 141 4.90 -3.65 19.02
N LYS A 142 5.82 -3.02 19.76
CA LYS A 142 5.57 -2.58 21.14
C LYS A 142 4.39 -1.62 21.24
N HIS A 143 4.19 -0.74 20.26
CA HIS A 143 3.01 0.12 20.24
C HIS A 143 1.72 -0.70 20.08
N PHE A 144 1.68 -1.67 19.17
CA PHE A 144 0.55 -2.57 18.99
C PHE A 144 0.25 -3.34 20.29
N GLN A 145 1.25 -3.96 20.91
CA GLN A 145 1.09 -4.70 22.18
C GLN A 145 0.44 -3.88 23.30
N ASN A 146 0.77 -2.59 23.39
CA ASN A 146 0.23 -1.73 24.43
C ASN A 146 -1.19 -1.19 24.13
N ASN A 147 -1.70 -1.35 22.91
CA ASN A 147 -2.94 -0.72 22.46
C ASN A 147 -3.98 -1.70 21.88
N SER A 148 -3.63 -2.98 21.76
CA SER A 148 -4.53 -4.04 21.27
C SER A 148 -5.23 -4.75 22.41
N ALA A 149 -6.46 -5.21 22.16
CA ALA A 149 -7.15 -6.10 23.07
C ALA A 149 -6.44 -7.47 23.09
N SER A 150 -6.43 -8.13 24.25
CA SER A 150 -5.90 -9.49 24.36
C SER A 150 -6.95 -10.47 23.85
N ASP A 151 -7.02 -10.64 22.53
CA ASP A 151 -7.92 -11.55 21.83
C ASP A 151 -7.15 -12.51 20.91
N GLN A 152 -7.89 -13.38 20.21
CA GLN A 152 -7.29 -14.38 19.33
C GLN A 152 -6.51 -13.74 18.17
N GLU A 153 -6.96 -12.60 17.64
CA GLU A 153 -6.24 -11.91 16.57
C GLU A 153 -4.90 -11.38 17.07
N TYR A 154 -4.87 -10.83 18.28
CA TYR A 154 -3.64 -10.42 18.95
C TYR A 154 -2.67 -11.59 19.14
N ASP A 155 -3.14 -12.75 19.61
CA ASP A 155 -2.28 -13.91 19.85
C ASP A 155 -1.65 -14.44 18.56
N ILE A 156 -2.41 -14.47 17.45
CA ILE A 156 -1.89 -14.84 16.12
C ILE A 156 -0.82 -13.84 15.68
N LYS A 157 -1.13 -12.54 15.68
CA LYS A 157 -0.19 -11.47 15.29
C LYS A 157 1.07 -11.49 16.15
N LYS A 158 0.93 -11.80 17.45
CA LYS A 158 2.06 -11.93 18.36
C LYS A 158 3.01 -13.02 17.94
N GLN A 159 2.50 -14.23 17.71
CA GLN A 159 3.33 -15.36 17.30
C GLN A 159 4.08 -15.02 16.00
N GLU A 160 3.35 -14.56 14.98
CA GLU A 160 3.93 -14.29 13.67
C GLU A 160 4.96 -13.15 13.69
N VAL A 161 4.68 -12.05 14.39
CA VAL A 161 5.60 -10.90 14.43
C VAL A 161 6.83 -11.17 15.29
N GLU A 162 6.68 -11.90 16.40
CA GLU A 162 7.83 -12.28 17.23
C GLU A 162 8.75 -13.27 16.50
N GLU A 163 8.19 -14.18 15.69
CA GLU A 163 8.95 -15.06 14.79
C GLU A 163 9.72 -14.25 13.74
N ILE A 164 9.02 -13.41 12.95
CA ILE A 164 9.66 -12.55 11.93
C ILE A 164 10.78 -11.70 12.55
N LEU A 165 10.53 -11.01 13.65
CA LEU A 165 11.54 -10.14 14.27
C LEU A 165 12.70 -10.94 14.90
N GLY A 166 12.48 -12.19 15.30
CA GLY A 166 13.52 -13.10 15.76
C GLY A 166 14.48 -13.45 14.63
N GLU A 167 13.95 -13.98 13.53
CA GLU A 167 14.73 -14.36 12.34
C GLU A 167 15.53 -13.17 11.79
N LEU A 168 14.90 -11.99 11.68
CA LEU A 168 15.58 -10.80 11.20
C LEU A 168 16.76 -10.37 12.08
N LYS A 169 16.71 -10.59 13.40
CA LYS A 169 17.84 -10.27 14.30
C LYS A 169 18.98 -11.26 14.15
N GLU A 170 18.66 -12.54 14.04
CA GLU A 170 19.66 -13.60 13.87
C GLU A 170 20.52 -13.40 12.63
N MET A 171 19.99 -12.73 11.59
CA MET A 171 20.76 -12.33 10.39
C MET A 171 21.93 -11.36 10.68
N PHE A 172 21.87 -10.59 11.77
CA PHE A 172 22.87 -9.56 12.11
C PHE A 172 23.70 -9.87 13.37
N ASP A 173 23.37 -10.95 14.07
CA ASP A 173 24.09 -11.39 15.28
C ASP A 173 25.27 -12.36 14.94
N GLN A 174 25.58 -12.55 13.64
CA GLN A 174 26.70 -13.35 13.13
C GLN A 174 27.98 -12.56 12.88
#